data_AF-A0A7H0VHR6-F1
#
_entry.id   AF-A0A7H0VHR6-F1
#
_cell.length_a   1.000
_cell.length_b   1.000
_cell.length_c   1.000
_cell.angle_alpha   90.00
_cell.angle_beta   90.00
_cell.angle_gamma   90.00
#
_symmetry.space_group_name_H-M   'P 1'
#
loop_
_entity.id
_entity.type
_entity.pdbx_description
1 polymer ?
#
loop_
_entity_poly.entity_id
_entity_poly.type
_entity_poly.pdbx_seq_one_letter_code
_entity_poly.pdbx_strand_id
1 'polypeptide(L)'
;MSDWYLHLNWDDEAHQNFYQHYRKADRQEQELALLHQAELLSKHLDNTTLKAAESLLILWMSQHFNQGNAAQVYELMQAICSRIGDHDRAKDFKEKLDKINASLKR
;
A
#
# COMPACT_ATOMS: atom_id res chain seq x y z
N MET A 1 9.90 -16.25 8.20
CA MET A 1 9.36 -14.95 7.73
C MET A 1 8.89 -14.20 8.95
N SER A 2 9.05 -12.89 8.96
CA SER A 2 8.60 -12.04 10.06
C SER A 2 7.10 -11.76 9.87
N ASP A 3 6.27 -12.07 10.86
CA ASP A 3 4.82 -11.96 10.74
C ASP A 3 4.23 -10.69 11.38
N TRP A 4 5.10 -9.73 11.76
CA TRP A 4 4.69 -8.50 12.48
C TRP A 4 3.94 -7.47 11.63
N TYR A 5 3.75 -7.75 10.34
CA TYR A 5 3.06 -6.87 9.38
C TYR A 5 1.88 -7.56 8.67
N LEU A 6 1.30 -8.58 9.30
CA LEU A 6 0.16 -9.34 8.80
C LEU A 6 -1.07 -9.17 9.70
N HIS A 7 -1.32 -7.94 10.15
CA HIS A 7 -2.43 -7.62 11.05
C HIS A 7 -3.75 -7.55 10.28
N LEU A 8 -4.63 -8.53 10.50
CA LEU A 8 -5.99 -8.57 9.92
C LEU A 8 -6.89 -7.47 10.49
N ASN A 9 -6.68 -7.06 11.73
CA ASN A 9 -7.40 -5.96 12.36
C ASN A 9 -6.43 -4.80 12.56
N TRP A 10 -6.82 -3.60 12.17
CA TRP A 10 -6.00 -2.40 12.26
C TRP A 10 -6.46 -1.49 13.40
N ASP A 11 -6.31 -1.98 14.62
CA ASP A 11 -6.55 -1.21 15.83
C ASP A 11 -5.30 -0.42 16.27
N ASP A 12 -5.44 0.36 17.34
CA ASP A 12 -4.36 1.20 17.87
C ASP A 12 -3.13 0.37 18.29
N GLU A 13 -3.34 -0.83 18.82
CA GLU A 13 -2.27 -1.72 19.26
C GLU A 13 -1.50 -2.28 18.06
N ALA A 14 -2.21 -2.81 17.05
CA ALA A 14 -1.62 -3.29 15.80
C ALA A 14 -0.86 -2.17 15.08
N HIS A 15 -1.46 -0.98 15.00
CA HIS A 15 -0.85 0.20 14.41
C HIS A 15 0.45 0.59 15.14
N GLN A 16 0.41 0.67 16.47
CA GLN A 16 1.59 1.00 17.28
C GLN A 16 2.69 -0.05 17.15
N ASN A 17 2.33 -1.34 17.20
CA ASN A 17 3.28 -2.45 17.07
C ASN A 17 3.95 -2.45 15.70
N PHE A 18 3.17 -2.28 14.62
CA PHE A 18 3.69 -2.18 13.26
C PHE A 18 4.79 -1.12 13.16
N TYR A 19 4.53 0.11 13.60
CA TYR A 19 5.51 1.20 13.48
C TYR A 19 6.70 1.07 14.45
N GLN A 20 6.58 0.32 15.55
CA GLN A 20 7.73 0.00 16.40
C GLN A 20 8.69 -0.97 15.72
N HIS A 21 8.16 -1.99 15.04
CA HIS A 21 8.95 -2.95 14.29
C HIS A 21 9.51 -2.33 13.00
N TYR A 22 8.69 -1.60 12.24
CA TYR A 22 9.09 -0.91 11.01
C TYR A 22 10.35 -0.05 11.20
N ARG A 23 10.43 0.71 12.30
CA ARG A 23 11.58 1.58 12.58
C ARG A 23 12.89 0.83 12.88
N LYS A 24 12.81 -0.44 13.24
CA LYS A 24 13.95 -1.30 13.59
C LYS A 24 14.32 -2.27 12.46
N ALA A 25 13.36 -2.58 11.60
CA ALA A 25 13.53 -3.45 10.44
C ALA A 25 14.51 -2.84 9.44
N ASP A 26 15.20 -3.69 8.68
CA ASP A 26 16.04 -3.24 7.57
C ASP A 26 15.19 -2.71 6.41
N ARG A 27 15.84 -2.10 5.42
CA ARG A 27 15.15 -1.44 4.30
C ARG A 27 14.29 -2.42 3.49
N GLN A 28 14.75 -3.65 3.28
CA GLN A 28 14.03 -4.64 2.48
C GLN A 28 12.79 -5.13 3.25
N GLU A 29 12.93 -5.40 4.54
CA GLU A 29 11.83 -5.80 5.40
C GLU A 29 10.81 -4.67 5.58
N GLN A 30 11.25 -3.42 5.69
CA GLN A 30 10.37 -2.24 5.68
C GLN A 30 9.52 -2.15 4.42
N GLU A 31 10.14 -2.30 3.24
CA GLU A 31 9.43 -2.30 1.97
C GLU A 31 8.34 -3.39 1.94
N LEU A 32 8.73 -4.63 2.27
CA LEU A 32 7.80 -5.77 2.28
C LEU A 32 6.66 -5.55 3.27
N ALA A 33 6.96 -5.07 4.47
CA ALA A 33 5.96 -4.82 5.50
C ALA A 33 4.89 -3.83 5.06
N LEU A 34 5.28 -2.73 4.42
CA LEU A 34 4.33 -1.73 3.91
C LEU A 34 3.42 -2.32 2.83
N LEU A 35 3.99 -3.05 1.86
CA LEU A 35 3.23 -3.62 0.76
C LEU A 35 2.25 -4.70 1.25
N HIS A 36 2.72 -5.66 2.04
CA HIS A 36 1.90 -6.76 2.54
C HIS A 36 0.79 -6.27 3.47
N GLN A 37 1.11 -5.38 4.42
CA GLN A 37 0.11 -4.84 5.33
C GLN A 37 -0.92 -4.00 4.57
N ALA A 38 -0.49 -3.14 3.64
CA ALA A 38 -1.42 -2.35 2.83
C ALA A 38 -2.34 -3.22 1.98
N GLU A 39 -1.82 -4.27 1.34
CA GLU A 39 -2.63 -5.22 0.58
C GLU A 39 -3.68 -5.88 1.48
N LEU A 40 -3.30 -6.28 2.70
CA LEU A 40 -4.22 -6.88 3.67
C LEU A 40 -5.34 -5.91 4.05
N LEU A 41 -4.98 -4.69 4.44
CA LEU A 41 -5.92 -3.65 4.84
C LEU A 41 -6.81 -3.21 3.68
N SER A 42 -6.31 -3.26 2.44
CA SER A 42 -7.10 -2.94 1.26
C SER A 42 -8.33 -3.83 1.09
N LYS A 43 -8.38 -5.00 1.73
CA LYS A 43 -9.53 -5.94 1.62
C LYS A 43 -10.72 -5.54 2.52
N HIS A 44 -10.53 -4.60 3.45
CA HIS A 44 -11.56 -4.15 4.39
C HIS A 44 -12.57 -3.21 3.75
N LEU A 45 -13.82 -3.21 4.22
CA LEU A 45 -14.90 -2.38 3.67
C LEU A 45 -14.99 -0.99 4.31
N ASP A 46 -14.37 -0.77 5.47
CA ASP A 46 -14.46 0.49 6.19
C ASP A 46 -13.43 1.52 5.72
N ASN A 47 -13.85 2.78 5.67
CA ASN A 47 -13.00 3.88 5.18
C ASN A 47 -11.77 4.14 6.05
N THR A 48 -11.83 3.84 7.35
CA THR A 48 -10.69 4.05 8.26
C THR A 48 -9.53 3.14 7.90
N THR A 49 -9.81 1.84 7.75
CA THR A 49 -8.80 0.84 7.37
C THR A 49 -8.32 1.05 5.95
N LEU A 50 -9.20 1.44 5.02
CA LEU A 50 -8.79 1.79 3.66
C LEU A 50 -7.85 3.01 3.62
N LYS A 51 -8.09 4.04 4.44
CA LYS A 51 -7.17 5.19 4.57
C LYS A 51 -5.84 4.81 5.22
N ALA A 52 -5.83 3.84 6.13
CA ALA A 52 -4.59 3.30 6.68
C ALA A 52 -3.79 2.58 5.59
N ALA A 53 -4.43 1.71 4.78
CA ALA A 53 -3.82 1.06 3.63
C ALA A 53 -3.20 2.08 2.66
N GLU A 54 -3.95 3.12 2.33
CA GLU A 54 -3.47 4.23 1.50
C GLU A 54 -2.23 4.92 2.11
N SER A 55 -2.25 5.20 3.41
CA SER A 55 -1.13 5.87 4.09
C SER A 55 0.15 5.04 4.05
N LEU A 56 0.04 3.70 4.18
CA LEU A 56 1.17 2.78 4.06
C LEU A 56 1.75 2.79 2.63
N LEU A 57 0.90 2.82 1.60
CA LEU A 57 1.35 2.89 0.20
C LEU A 57 1.98 4.25 -0.14
N ILE A 58 1.46 5.35 0.41
CA ILE A 58 2.08 6.67 0.30
C ILE A 58 3.48 6.67 0.94
N LEU A 59 3.62 6.08 2.13
CA LEU A 59 4.90 5.94 2.78
C LEU A 59 5.87 5.11 1.92
N TRP A 60 5.41 3.98 1.36
CA TRP A 60 6.20 3.18 0.41
C TRP A 60 6.65 4.00 -0.81
N MET A 61 5.74 4.75 -1.45
CA MET A 61 6.08 5.60 -2.60
C MET A 61 7.10 6.69 -2.24
N SER A 62 7.14 7.15 -0.98
CA SER A 62 8.09 8.18 -0.54
C SER A 62 9.48 7.61 -0.20
N GLN A 63 9.57 6.38 0.31
CA GLN A 63 10.81 5.83 0.86
C GLN A 63 11.43 4.70 0.02
N HIS A 64 10.60 3.90 -0.67
CA HIS A 64 10.98 2.61 -1.25
C HIS A 64 10.59 2.47 -2.73
N PHE A 65 10.11 3.54 -3.36
CA PHE A 65 9.64 3.50 -4.74
C PHE A 65 10.63 2.83 -5.69
N ASN A 66 10.14 1.83 -6.41
CA ASN A 66 10.86 1.15 -7.47
C ASN A 66 9.91 0.71 -8.59
N GLN A 67 10.45 0.52 -9.79
CA GLN A 67 9.66 0.17 -10.97
C GLN A 67 9.08 -1.26 -10.91
N GLY A 68 9.73 -2.17 -10.16
CA GLY A 68 9.28 -3.56 -10.05
C GLY A 68 7.93 -3.70 -9.37
N ASN A 69 7.71 -2.92 -8.30
CA ASN A 69 6.47 -2.95 -7.51
C ASN A 69 5.51 -1.80 -7.84
N ALA A 70 5.90 -0.85 -8.70
CA ALA A 70 5.07 0.32 -9.03
C ALA A 70 3.69 -0.05 -9.59
N ALA A 71 3.61 -1.07 -10.45
CA ALA A 71 2.34 -1.52 -11.03
C ALA A 71 1.37 -2.02 -9.95
N GLN A 72 1.84 -2.89 -9.05
CA GLN A 72 1.06 -3.40 -7.92
C GLN A 72 0.57 -2.27 -7.01
N VAL A 73 1.45 -1.31 -6.69
CA VAL A 73 1.10 -0.19 -5.82
C VAL A 73 0.07 0.73 -6.47
N TYR A 74 0.19 1.01 -7.77
CA TYR A 74 -0.81 1.81 -8.48
C TYR A 74 -2.16 1.11 -8.61
N GLU A 75 -2.17 -0.21 -8.79
CA GLU A 75 -3.40 -1.01 -8.77
C GLU A 75 -4.10 -0.92 -7.40
N LEU A 76 -3.34 -1.12 -6.31
CA LEU A 76 -3.88 -1.00 -4.95
C LEU A 76 -4.39 0.42 -4.66
N MET A 77 -3.61 1.46 -5.00
CA MET A 77 -4.02 2.85 -4.80
C MET A 77 -5.28 3.19 -5.61
N GLN A 78 -5.37 2.76 -6.87
CA GLN A 78 -6.57 2.92 -7.68
C GLN A 78 -7.80 2.30 -7.00
N ALA A 79 -7.68 1.05 -6.55
CA ALA A 79 -8.77 0.33 -5.90
C ALA A 79 -9.19 1.00 -4.58
N ILE A 80 -8.23 1.38 -3.75
CA ILE A 80 -8.47 2.04 -2.46
C ILE A 80 -9.14 3.41 -2.66
N CYS A 81 -8.57 4.29 -3.50
CA CYS A 81 -9.14 5.61 -3.77
C CYS A 81 -10.57 5.49 -4.33
N SER A 82 -10.81 4.56 -5.26
CA SER A 82 -12.15 4.35 -5.81
C SER A 82 -13.17 3.94 -4.75
N ARG A 83 -12.76 3.18 -3.73
CA ARG A 83 -13.64 2.68 -2.67
C ARG A 83 -13.90 3.68 -1.56
N ILE A 84 -12.94 4.56 -1.28
CA ILE A 84 -13.10 5.70 -0.38
C ILE A 84 -13.96 6.82 -1.03
N GLY A 85 -14.14 6.77 -2.36
CA GLY A 85 -14.91 7.76 -3.14
C GLY A 85 -14.05 8.87 -3.74
N ASP A 86 -12.72 8.75 -3.68
CA ASP A 86 -11.75 9.66 -4.30
C ASP A 86 -11.50 9.24 -5.76
N HIS A 87 -12.50 9.47 -6.61
CA HIS A 87 -12.48 9.02 -8.00
C HIS A 87 -11.45 9.75 -8.86
N ASP A 88 -11.09 10.98 -8.51
CA ASP A 88 -10.06 11.75 -9.22
C ASP A 88 -8.69 11.10 -9.03
N ARG A 89 -8.30 10.79 -7.78
CA ARG A 89 -7.04 10.09 -7.54
C ARG A 89 -7.06 8.66 -8.05
N ALA A 90 -8.19 7.98 -7.99
CA ALA A 90 -8.33 6.66 -8.60
C ALA A 90 -8.04 6.69 -10.11
N LYS A 91 -8.53 7.72 -10.82
CA LYS A 91 -8.25 7.92 -12.24
C LYS A 91 -6.77 8.20 -12.49
N ASP A 92 -6.13 9.04 -11.69
CA ASP A 92 -4.70 9.33 -11.82
C ASP A 92 -3.84 8.06 -11.68
N PHE A 93 -4.15 7.19 -10.72
CA PHE A 93 -3.44 5.92 -10.56
C PHE A 93 -3.70 4.94 -11.69
N LYS A 94 -4.93 4.89 -12.21
CA LYS A 94 -5.26 4.10 -13.40
C LYS A 94 -4.42 4.53 -14.61
N GLU A 95 -4.31 5.84 -14.86
CA GLU A 95 -3.51 6.36 -15.97
C GLU A 95 -2.01 6.02 -15.84
N LYS A 96 -1.48 6.02 -14.61
CA LYS A 96 -0.10 5.59 -14.34
C LYS A 96 0.09 4.09 -14.59
N LEU A 97 -0.86 3.26 -14.16
CA LEU A 97 -0.85 1.82 -14.39
C LEU A 97 -0.91 1.49 -15.90
N ASP A 98 -1.79 2.17 -16.64
CA ASP A 98 -1.92 2.01 -18.09
C ASP A 98 -0.61 2.33 -18.83
N LYS A 99 0.14 3.34 -18.38
CA LYS A 99 1.47 3.68 -18.94
C LYS A 99 2.49 2.57 -18.72
N ILE A 100 2.53 1.98 -17.53
CA ILE A 100 3.42 0.83 -17.25
C ILE A 100 3.06 -0.34 -18.14
N ASN A 101 1.77 -0.70 -18.20
CA ASN A 101 1.29 -1.81 -19.03
C ASN A 101 1.56 -1.60 -20.52
N ALA A 102 1.49 -0.36 -21.01
CA ALA A 102 1.84 -0.04 -22.39
C ALA A 102 3.36 -0.18 -22.67
N SER A 103 4.21 0.12 -21.69
CA SER A 103 5.67 -0.06 -21.83
C SER A 103 6.11 -1.51 -21.83
N LEU A 104 5.40 -2.41 -21.14
CA LEU A 104 5.71 -3.84 -21.08
C LEU A 104 5.33 -4.60 -22.36
N LYS A 105 4.47 -4.02 -23.19
CA LYS A 105 4.00 -4.62 -24.45
C LYS A 105 4.88 -4.28 -25.67
N ARG A 106 5.94 -3.49 -25.48
CA ARG A 106 6.89 -3.10 -26.52
C ARG A 106 8.15 -3.95 -26.43
#